data_AF-A0A3M2BTZ9-F1
#
_entry.id   AF-A0A3M2BTZ9-F1
#
_cell.length_a   1.000
_cell.length_b   1.000
_cell.length_c   1.000
_cell.angle_alpha   90.00
_cell.angle_beta   90.00
_cell.angle_gamma   90.00
#
_symmetry.space_group_name_H-M   'P 1'
#
loop_
_entity.id
_entity.type
_entity.pdbx_description
1 polymer ?
#
loop_
_entity_poly.entity_id
_entity_poly.type
_entity_poly.pdbx_seq_one_letter_code
_entity_poly.pdbx_strand_id
1 'polypeptide(L)'
;QRIISGHYHHRQTSYIGSGAKVTYLGAPFAHNFSDVGDRAKGFAIWYPGQEDDLVFYDFDGPWYERYSMSELLEDESIVDSLDDRAHIELVDDLGDDEISEEIIDILTPLVRQVRVKTEVEQAVDDENIVVDISQMKSVDEIVLEGLGTIQSKDGILDPEILKKQYLEA
;
A
#
# COMPACT_ATOMS: atom_id res chain seq x y z
N GLN A 1 -4.78 -0.19 25.99
CA GLN A 1 -5.80 -0.75 25.07
C GLN A 1 -5.15 -0.96 23.72
N ARG A 2 -5.35 -2.13 23.09
CA ARG A 2 -4.80 -2.47 21.76
C ARG A 2 -5.93 -2.68 20.78
N ILE A 3 -5.78 -2.20 19.56
CA ILE A 3 -6.74 -2.33 18.47
C ILE A 3 -6.00 -2.99 17.31
N ILE A 4 -6.53 -4.10 16.81
CA ILE A 4 -6.00 -4.81 15.65
C ILE A 4 -6.97 -4.57 14.49
N SER A 5 -6.44 -4.07 13.37
CA SER A 5 -7.23 -3.72 12.19
C SER A 5 -6.66 -4.34 10.91
N GLY A 6 -7.51 -4.40 9.89
CA GLY A 6 -7.19 -4.85 8.53
C GLY A 6 -7.41 -3.74 7.49
N HIS A 7 -7.80 -4.12 6.27
CA HIS A 7 -8.03 -3.25 5.10
C HIS A 7 -6.77 -2.69 4.43
N TYR A 8 -5.80 -2.20 5.20
CA TYR A 8 -4.50 -1.79 4.65
C TYR A 8 -3.58 -3.00 4.50
N HIS A 9 -2.89 -3.07 3.37
CA HIS A 9 -1.96 -4.17 3.10
C HIS A 9 -0.60 -3.96 3.76
N HIS A 10 -0.24 -2.71 4.09
CA HIS A 10 1.00 -2.38 4.77
C HIS A 10 0.90 -2.63 6.28
N ARG A 11 1.89 -3.32 6.84
CA ARG A 11 1.99 -3.49 8.29
C ARG A 11 2.44 -2.18 8.93
N GLN A 12 1.65 -1.66 9.88
CA GLN A 12 1.98 -0.42 10.58
C GLN A 12 1.38 -0.39 11.98
N THR A 13 2.06 0.32 12.90
CA THR A 13 1.57 0.53 14.26
C THR A 13 1.68 1.99 14.64
N SER A 14 0.60 2.53 15.19
CA SER A 14 0.51 3.91 15.66
C SER A 14 -0.17 4.00 17.02
N TYR A 15 -0.03 5.16 17.66
CA TYR A 15 -0.77 5.51 18.88
C TYR A 15 -1.77 6.60 18.55
N ILE A 16 -2.98 6.47 19.06
CA ILE A 16 -4.00 7.52 18.96
C ILE A 16 -4.03 8.36 20.25
N GLY A 17 -4.67 9.53 20.22
CA GLY A 17 -4.67 10.49 21.33
C GLY A 17 -5.16 9.95 22.68
N SER A 18 -5.93 8.86 22.69
CA SER A 18 -6.34 8.14 23.90
C SER A 18 -5.24 7.26 24.52
N GLY A 19 -4.06 7.18 23.90
CA GLY A 19 -2.97 6.28 24.28
C GLY A 19 -3.18 4.83 23.84
N ALA A 20 -4.24 4.53 23.07
CA ALA A 20 -4.43 3.19 22.52
C ALA A 20 -3.45 2.91 21.37
N LYS A 21 -2.94 1.67 21.33
CA LYS A 21 -2.03 1.18 20.28
C LYS A 21 -2.85 0.54 19.17
N VAL A 22 -2.81 1.11 17.98
CA VAL A 22 -3.49 0.61 16.78
C VAL A 22 -2.46 -0.09 15.91
N THR A 23 -2.68 -1.36 15.61
CA THR A 23 -1.82 -2.14 14.72
C THR A 23 -2.65 -2.59 13.52
N TYR A 24 -2.22 -2.18 12.32
CA TYR A 24 -2.64 -2.78 11.07
C TYR A 24 -1.69 -3.94 10.76
N LEU A 25 -2.23 -5.15 10.65
CA LEU A 25 -1.42 -6.35 10.43
C LEU A 25 -0.82 -6.41 9.01
N GLY A 26 -1.47 -5.73 8.07
CA GLY A 26 -1.17 -5.86 6.65
C GLY A 26 -1.81 -7.10 6.04
N ALA A 27 -1.55 -7.28 4.76
CA ALA A 27 -1.86 -8.53 4.06
C ALA A 27 -0.81 -9.61 4.45
N PRO A 28 -1.20 -10.89 4.52
CA PRO A 28 -0.26 -11.96 4.84
C PRO A 28 0.74 -12.25 3.71
N PHE A 29 0.41 -11.85 2.47
CA PHE A 29 1.27 -11.99 1.30
C PHE A 29 1.24 -10.68 0.52
N ALA A 30 2.33 -10.35 -0.17
CA ALA A 30 2.32 -9.26 -1.13
C ALA A 30 1.52 -9.67 -2.37
N HIS A 31 0.72 -8.73 -2.89
CA HIS A 31 -0.22 -8.99 -3.98
C HIS A 31 0.15 -8.24 -5.26
N ASN A 32 0.73 -7.05 -5.15
CA ASN A 32 1.04 -6.19 -6.28
C ASN A 32 2.06 -5.08 -5.90
N PHE A 33 2.35 -4.19 -6.84
CA PHE A 33 3.26 -3.05 -6.65
C PHE A 33 2.75 -1.96 -5.68
N SER A 34 1.55 -2.09 -5.09
CA SER A 34 1.16 -1.27 -3.93
C SER A 34 1.76 -1.78 -2.62
N ASP A 35 2.38 -2.96 -2.63
CA ASP A 35 3.09 -3.57 -1.49
C ASP A 35 4.62 -3.33 -1.53
N VAL A 36 5.10 -2.47 -2.44
CA VAL A 36 6.52 -2.08 -2.56
C VAL A 36 7.08 -1.65 -1.21
N GLY A 37 8.30 -2.09 -0.91
CA GLY A 37 8.98 -1.84 0.37
C GLY A 37 8.44 -2.63 1.57
N ASP A 38 7.32 -3.36 1.46
CA ASP A 38 6.76 -4.14 2.57
C ASP A 38 7.15 -5.61 2.50
N ARG A 39 8.34 -5.94 3.01
CA ARG A 39 8.78 -7.33 3.19
C ARG A 39 8.23 -7.98 4.45
N ALA A 40 7.61 -7.22 5.35
CA ALA A 40 7.10 -7.71 6.63
C ALA A 40 5.68 -8.30 6.47
N LYS A 41 5.53 -9.24 5.54
CA LYS A 41 4.26 -9.95 5.28
C LYS A 41 4.19 -11.21 6.13
N GLY A 42 3.03 -11.50 6.68
CA GLY A 42 2.85 -12.71 7.49
C GLY A 42 1.70 -12.64 8.46
N PHE A 43 1.92 -13.11 9.68
CA PHE A 43 0.89 -13.13 10.73
C PHE A 43 1.46 -12.71 12.07
N ALA A 44 0.57 -12.49 13.04
CA ALA A 44 0.96 -12.22 14.41
C ALA A 44 0.23 -13.15 15.39
N ILE A 45 0.92 -13.48 16.49
CA ILE A 45 0.35 -14.16 17.64
C ILE A 45 0.23 -13.16 18.78
N TRP A 46 -0.97 -13.08 19.35
CA TRP A 46 -1.26 -12.20 20.48
C TRP A 46 -1.18 -12.99 21.80
N TYR A 47 -0.38 -12.49 22.74
CA TYR A 47 -0.11 -12.99 24.09
C TYR A 47 -0.56 -11.96 25.14
N PRO A 48 -1.86 -11.92 25.49
CA PRO A 48 -2.40 -10.94 26.41
C PRO A 48 -1.67 -10.95 27.76
N GLY A 49 -1.30 -9.77 28.27
CA GLY A 49 -0.67 -9.61 29.59
C GLY A 49 0.87 -9.65 29.58
N GLN A 50 1.51 -9.73 28.42
CA GLN A 50 2.97 -9.53 28.28
C GLN A 50 3.30 -8.12 27.82
N GLU A 51 4.55 -7.68 28.02
CA GLU A 51 5.05 -6.38 27.58
C GLU A 51 5.07 -6.28 26.04
N ASP A 52 5.56 -7.34 25.38
CA ASP A 52 5.41 -7.57 23.94
C ASP A 52 4.27 -8.56 23.67
N ASP A 53 3.05 -8.11 23.93
CA ASP A 53 1.86 -8.94 23.75
C ASP A 53 1.57 -9.30 22.29
N LEU A 54 2.24 -8.75 21.28
CA LEU A 54 1.99 -9.09 19.87
C LEU A 54 3.30 -9.42 19.15
N VAL A 55 3.49 -10.69 18.80
CA VAL A 55 4.70 -11.20 18.14
C VAL A 55 4.40 -11.48 16.67
N PHE A 56 5.23 -10.95 15.78
CA PHE A 56 5.09 -11.13 14.35
C PHE A 56 5.94 -12.28 13.82
N TYR A 57 5.39 -12.98 12.83
CA TYR A 57 6.05 -14.06 12.10
C TYR A 57 5.91 -13.75 10.62
N ASP A 58 7.05 -13.48 9.99
CA ASP A 58 7.10 -13.12 8.58
C ASP A 58 7.20 -14.37 7.71
N PHE A 59 6.58 -14.31 6.54
CA PHE A 59 6.61 -15.36 5.55
C PHE A 59 7.66 -15.07 4.48
N ASP A 60 8.33 -16.14 4.07
CA ASP A 60 9.13 -16.18 2.85
C ASP A 60 8.20 -16.24 1.63
N GLY A 61 7.65 -15.09 1.25
CA GLY A 61 6.72 -14.94 0.14
C GLY A 61 7.27 -14.09 -1.02
N PRO A 62 6.48 -13.91 -2.09
CA PRO A 62 6.76 -12.93 -3.13
C PRO A 62 6.89 -11.54 -2.50
N TRP A 63 7.80 -10.74 -3.05
CA TRP A 63 8.02 -9.36 -2.63
C TRP A 63 8.18 -8.47 -3.86
N TYR A 64 7.82 -7.20 -3.72
CA TYR A 64 7.79 -6.24 -4.82
C TYR A 64 8.77 -5.11 -4.54
N GLU A 65 9.50 -4.67 -5.55
CA GLU A 65 10.27 -3.43 -5.49
C GLU A 65 10.21 -2.62 -6.78
N ARG A 66 10.56 -1.34 -6.63
CA ARG A 66 10.79 -0.41 -7.72
C ARG A 66 12.21 0.10 -7.68
N TYR A 67 12.86 0.12 -8.83
CA TYR A 67 14.18 0.71 -9.02
C TYR A 67 14.17 1.53 -10.31
N SER A 68 14.95 2.61 -10.36
CA SER A 68 15.36 3.17 -11.65
C SER A 68 16.45 2.30 -12.27
N MET A 69 16.59 2.36 -13.59
CA MET A 69 17.68 1.67 -14.28
C MET A 69 19.04 2.28 -13.92
N SER A 70 19.10 3.60 -13.69
CA SER A 70 20.31 4.25 -13.17
C SER A 70 20.74 3.73 -11.78
N GLU A 71 19.80 3.49 -10.86
CA GLU A 71 20.10 2.96 -9.52
C GLU A 71 20.78 1.59 -9.60
N LEU A 72 20.34 0.72 -10.51
CA LEU A 72 20.93 -0.61 -10.71
C LEU A 72 22.35 -0.55 -11.27
N LEU A 73 22.67 0.47 -12.07
CA LEU A 73 24.03 0.68 -12.59
C LEU A 73 24.97 1.28 -11.53
N GLU A 74 24.42 2.06 -10.59
CA GLU A 74 25.20 2.69 -9.53
C GLU A 74 25.48 1.76 -8.34
N ASP A 75 24.54 0.86 -8.01
CA ASP A 75 24.64 -0.05 -6.87
C ASP A 75 24.40 -1.51 -7.24
N GLU A 76 25.51 -2.22 -7.50
CA GLU A 76 25.51 -3.67 -7.78
C GLU A 76 24.90 -4.51 -6.63
N SER A 77 24.90 -4.00 -5.39
CA SER A 77 24.36 -4.74 -4.25
C SER A 77 22.84 -4.93 -4.32
N ILE A 78 22.15 -4.10 -5.12
CA ILE A 78 20.71 -4.28 -5.39
C ILE A 78 20.51 -5.62 -6.10
N VAL A 79 21.28 -5.89 -7.16
CA VAL A 79 21.17 -7.12 -7.96
C VAL A 79 21.55 -8.34 -7.11
N ASP A 80 22.58 -8.24 -6.27
CA ASP A 80 22.99 -9.30 -5.34
C ASP A 80 21.91 -9.66 -4.31
N SER A 81 21.00 -8.72 -4.00
CA SER A 81 19.91 -8.91 -3.05
C SER A 81 18.66 -9.57 -3.65
N LEU A 82 18.63 -9.73 -4.97
CA LEU A 82 17.47 -10.26 -5.70
C LEU A 82 17.40 -11.79 -5.62
N ASP A 83 16.19 -12.32 -5.66
CA ASP A 83 15.92 -13.76 -5.73
C ASP A 83 14.68 -14.07 -6.59
N ASP A 84 14.41 -15.36 -6.76
CA ASP A 84 13.34 -15.89 -7.60
C ASP A 84 11.91 -15.59 -7.06
N ARG A 85 11.79 -14.89 -5.92
CA ARG A 85 10.53 -14.42 -5.34
C ARG A 85 10.27 -12.95 -5.64
N ALA A 86 11.26 -12.22 -6.14
CA ALA A 86 11.17 -10.80 -6.40
C ALA A 86 10.29 -10.49 -7.62
N HIS A 87 9.48 -9.44 -7.51
CA HIS A 87 8.74 -8.80 -8.59
C HIS A 87 9.24 -7.36 -8.71
N ILE A 88 9.95 -7.06 -9.79
CA ILE A 88 10.62 -5.78 -9.97
C ILE A 88 9.90 -4.94 -11.01
N GLU A 89 9.67 -3.67 -10.69
CA GLU A 89 9.24 -2.66 -11.65
C GLU A 89 10.40 -1.68 -11.86
N LEU A 90 10.88 -1.61 -13.10
CA LEU A 90 11.97 -0.75 -13.52
C LEU A 90 11.43 0.53 -14.14
N VAL A 91 12.02 1.64 -13.76
CA VAL A 91 11.79 2.93 -14.40
C VAL A 91 12.95 3.18 -15.36
N ASP A 92 12.65 3.24 -16.65
CA ASP A 92 13.64 3.64 -17.65
C ASP A 92 13.84 5.15 -17.61
N ASP A 93 14.93 5.54 -16.98
CA ASP A 93 15.43 6.91 -16.84
C ASP A 93 16.75 7.14 -17.61
N LEU A 94 17.22 6.14 -18.35
CA LEU A 94 18.48 6.21 -19.11
C LEU A 94 18.26 6.76 -20.52
N GLY A 95 17.15 6.40 -21.16
CA GLY A 95 16.84 6.80 -22.54
C GLY A 95 17.77 6.19 -23.59
N ASP A 96 18.51 5.13 -23.23
CA ASP A 96 19.38 4.35 -24.11
C ASP A 96 18.83 2.90 -24.20
N ASP A 97 18.15 2.62 -25.32
CA ASP A 97 17.47 1.34 -25.53
C ASP A 97 18.41 0.12 -25.42
N GLU A 98 19.68 0.25 -25.82
CA GLU A 98 20.64 -0.88 -25.79
C GLU A 98 21.00 -1.24 -24.34
N ILE A 99 21.23 -0.23 -23.50
CA ILE A 99 21.54 -0.44 -22.08
C ILE A 99 20.29 -0.94 -21.33
N SER A 100 19.12 -0.37 -21.63
CA SER A 100 17.85 -0.79 -21.04
C SER A 100 17.56 -2.28 -21.33
N GLU A 101 17.78 -2.74 -22.57
CA GLU A 101 17.64 -4.16 -22.94
C GLU A 101 18.63 -5.06 -22.18
N GLU A 102 19.90 -4.65 -22.04
CA GLU A 102 20.91 -5.43 -21.30
C GLU A 102 20.54 -5.60 -19.82
N ILE A 103 20.06 -4.54 -19.16
CA ILE A 103 19.59 -4.59 -17.78
C ILE A 103 18.42 -5.58 -17.63
N ILE A 104 17.46 -5.53 -18.55
CA ILE A 104 16.30 -6.43 -18.53
C ILE A 104 16.74 -7.89 -18.71
N ASP A 105 17.67 -8.17 -19.62
CA ASP A 105 18.19 -9.50 -19.89
C ASP A 105 18.96 -10.08 -18.68
N ILE A 106 19.69 -9.24 -17.95
CA ILE A 106 20.38 -9.62 -16.70
C ILE A 106 19.37 -9.94 -15.59
N LEU A 107 18.31 -9.14 -15.44
CA LEU A 107 17.36 -9.28 -14.33
C LEU A 107 16.34 -10.40 -14.53
N THR A 108 15.86 -10.59 -15.76
CA THR A 108 14.81 -11.57 -16.09
C THR A 108 15.07 -13.00 -15.56
N PRO A 109 16.29 -13.57 -15.62
CA PRO A 109 16.55 -14.90 -15.06
C PRO A 109 16.68 -14.92 -13.53
N LEU A 110 16.89 -13.77 -12.88
CA LEU A 110 17.12 -13.68 -11.43
C LEU A 110 15.83 -13.56 -10.64
N VAL A 111 14.81 -12.91 -11.22
CA VAL A 111 13.57 -12.55 -10.53
C VAL A 111 12.35 -13.23 -11.14
N ARG A 112 11.24 -13.21 -10.40
CA ARG A 112 9.98 -13.82 -10.87
C ARG A 112 9.32 -13.04 -12.00
N GLN A 113 9.45 -11.72 -11.96
CA GLN A 113 8.84 -10.83 -12.92
C GLN A 113 9.61 -9.52 -12.98
N VAL A 114 9.87 -9.05 -14.20
CA VAL A 114 10.29 -7.68 -14.49
C VAL A 114 9.15 -6.98 -15.22
N ARG A 115 8.79 -5.78 -14.78
CA ARG A 115 7.92 -4.85 -15.49
C ARG A 115 8.71 -3.59 -15.77
N VAL A 116 8.64 -3.05 -16.97
CA VAL A 116 9.30 -1.78 -17.30
C VAL A 116 8.24 -0.71 -17.46
N LYS A 117 8.53 0.48 -16.95
CA LYS A 117 7.76 1.71 -17.12
C LYS A 117 8.68 2.83 -17.56
N THR A 118 8.10 3.77 -18.28
CA THR A 118 8.75 5.07 -18.52
C THR A 118 8.56 5.99 -17.31
N GLU A 119 9.42 7.00 -17.12
CA GLU A 119 9.25 8.03 -16.09
C GLU A 119 7.85 8.67 -16.12
N VAL A 120 7.29 8.86 -17.33
CA VAL A 120 5.95 9.44 -17.54
C VAL A 120 4.86 8.54 -16.96
N GLU A 121 4.97 7.22 -17.16
CA GLU A 121 3.99 6.26 -16.61
C GLU A 121 4.10 6.13 -15.09
N GLN A 122 5.30 6.25 -14.52
CA GLN A 122 5.49 6.26 -13.08
C GLN A 122 4.84 7.50 -12.45
N ALA A 123 5.07 8.69 -13.01
CA ALA A 123 4.48 9.93 -12.49
C ALA A 123 2.94 9.87 -12.42
N VAL A 124 2.30 9.25 -13.42
CA VAL A 124 0.85 9.05 -13.44
C VAL A 124 0.39 8.05 -12.37
N ASP A 125 1.13 6.98 -12.12
CA ASP A 125 0.78 6.01 -11.07
C ASP A 125 0.99 6.59 -9.67
N ASP A 126 2.05 7.38 -9.45
CA ASP A 126 2.30 8.04 -8.16
C ASP A 126 1.20 9.07 -7.84
N GLU A 127 0.74 9.87 -8.83
CA GLU A 127 -0.42 10.75 -8.66
C GLU A 127 -1.70 9.99 -8.26
N ASN A 128 -1.85 8.73 -8.68
CA ASN A 128 -2.95 7.86 -8.27
C ASN A 128 -2.73 7.16 -6.91
N ILE A 129 -1.49 7.11 -6.41
CA ILE A 129 -1.11 6.48 -5.13
C ILE A 129 -1.02 7.52 -3.98
N VAL A 130 -0.91 8.81 -4.28
CA VAL A 130 -1.09 9.85 -3.26
C VAL A 130 -2.55 9.85 -2.81
N VAL A 131 -2.87 9.00 -1.84
CA VAL A 131 -3.96 9.28 -0.90
C VAL A 131 -3.51 10.52 -0.16
N ASP A 132 -3.83 11.67 -0.73
CA ASP A 132 -3.66 12.95 -0.08
C ASP A 132 -4.39 12.85 1.25
N ILE A 133 -3.64 12.82 2.35
CA ILE A 133 -4.21 12.74 3.70
C ILE A 133 -5.10 13.97 3.95
N SER A 134 -4.93 15.06 3.19
CA SER A 134 -5.84 16.21 3.19
C SER A 134 -7.16 15.97 2.42
N GLN A 135 -7.26 14.89 1.63
CA GLN A 135 -8.48 14.40 0.98
C GLN A 135 -9.12 13.21 1.72
N MET A 136 -8.52 12.71 2.82
CA MET A 136 -9.20 11.75 3.68
C MET A 136 -10.39 12.43 4.37
N LYS A 137 -11.56 12.26 3.76
CA LYS A 137 -12.82 12.71 4.33
C LYS A 137 -13.03 12.04 5.68
N SER A 138 -13.41 12.83 6.67
CA SER A 138 -13.87 12.31 7.96
C SER A 138 -15.08 11.38 7.75
N VAL A 139 -15.30 10.48 8.70
CA VAL A 139 -16.48 9.58 8.67
C VAL A 139 -17.76 10.40 8.50
N ASP A 140 -17.84 11.57 9.13
CA ASP A 140 -18.98 12.48 9.01
C ASP A 140 -19.13 13.05 7.60
N GLU A 141 -18.04 13.47 6.95
CA GLU A 141 -18.09 13.95 5.56
C GLU A 141 -18.51 12.84 4.59
N ILE A 142 -18.03 11.61 4.78
CA ILE A 142 -18.41 10.46 3.95
C ILE A 142 -19.91 10.16 4.12
N VAL A 143 -20.42 10.19 5.35
CA VAL A 143 -21.85 9.95 5.63
C VAL A 143 -22.71 11.07 5.04
N LEU A 144 -22.32 12.34 5.21
CA LEU A 144 -23.05 13.49 4.67
C LEU A 144 -23.10 13.50 3.13
N GLU A 145 -22.00 13.14 2.47
CA GLU A 145 -21.97 12.97 1.01
C GLU A 145 -22.83 11.79 0.57
N GLY A 146 -22.70 10.64 1.23
CA GLY A 146 -23.52 9.46 0.96
C GLY A 146 -25.01 9.76 1.04
N LEU A 147 -25.46 10.44 2.11
CA LEU A 147 -26.83 10.89 2.28
C LEU A 147 -27.29 11.83 1.16
N GLY A 148 -26.41 12.72 0.68
CA GLY A 148 -26.69 13.63 -0.42
C GLY A 148 -26.90 12.94 -1.78
N THR A 149 -26.35 11.74 -1.98
CA THR A 149 -26.50 10.97 -3.22
C THR A 149 -27.73 10.06 -3.27
N ILE A 150 -28.46 9.94 -2.15
CA ILE A 150 -29.65 9.07 -2.07
C ILE A 150 -30.76 9.64 -2.95
N GLN A 151 -31.04 8.98 -4.07
CA GLN A 151 -32.22 9.25 -4.88
C GLN A 151 -33.41 8.44 -4.37
N SER A 152 -34.36 9.11 -3.72
CA SER A 152 -35.61 8.47 -3.29
C SER A 152 -36.50 8.20 -4.50
N LYS A 153 -36.71 6.93 -4.85
CA LYS A 153 -37.56 6.53 -5.99
C LYS A 153 -39.01 7.00 -5.87
N ASP A 154 -39.49 7.26 -4.65
CA ASP A 154 -40.87 7.67 -4.35
C ASP A 154 -40.98 8.98 -3.55
N GLY A 155 -39.88 9.74 -3.41
CA GLY A 155 -39.85 10.99 -2.63
C GLY A 155 -40.06 10.85 -1.12
N ILE A 156 -39.98 9.63 -0.59
CA ILE A 156 -40.18 9.31 0.84
C ILE A 156 -38.98 9.75 1.69
N LEU A 157 -37.79 9.77 1.09
CA LEU A 157 -36.55 10.14 1.76
C LEU A 157 -36.09 11.50 1.26
N ASP A 158 -36.07 12.47 2.18
CA ASP A 158 -35.51 13.79 1.95
C ASP A 158 -34.05 13.82 2.47
N PRO A 159 -33.06 13.91 1.57
CA PRO A 159 -31.64 13.96 1.94
C PRO A 159 -31.30 15.08 2.93
N GLU A 160 -31.98 16.21 2.88
CA GLU A 160 -31.69 17.37 3.74
C GLU A 160 -32.18 17.13 5.18
N ILE A 161 -33.33 16.46 5.33
CA ILE A 161 -33.84 16.05 6.65
C ILE A 161 -32.92 15.01 7.28
N LEU A 162 -32.43 14.06 6.50
CA LEU A 162 -31.52 13.00 6.98
C LEU A 162 -30.18 13.58 7.44
N LYS A 163 -29.59 14.51 6.69
CA LYS A 163 -28.36 15.22 7.11
C LYS A 163 -28.57 15.98 8.40
N LYS A 164 -29.72 16.65 8.54
CA LYS A 164 -30.06 17.38 9.77
C LYS A 164 -30.17 16.44 10.97
N GLN A 165 -30.86 15.32 10.82
CA GLN A 165 -30.98 14.32 11.89
C GLN A 165 -29.62 13.72 12.28
N TYR A 166 -28.73 13.49 11.31
CA TYR A 166 -27.38 13.00 11.57
C TYR A 166 -26.54 13.99 12.40
N LEU A 167 -26.63 15.29 12.11
CA LEU A 167 -25.90 16.33 12.84
C LEU A 167 -26.48 16.65 14.23
N GLU A 168 -27.74 16.28 14.48
CA GLU A 168 -28.45 16.52 15.75
C GLU A 168 -28.44 15.30 16.70
N ALA A 169 -27.95 14.14 16.24
CA ALA A 169 -27.87 12.88 17.00
C ALA A 169 -26.59 12.78 17.85
#